data_AF-A0A1H9F268-F1
#
_entry.id   AF-A0A1H9F268-F1
#
_cell.length_a   1.000
_cell.length_b   1.000
_cell.length_c   1.000
_cell.angle_alpha   90.00
_cell.angle_beta   90.00
_cell.angle_gamma   90.00
#
_symmetry.space_group_name_H-M   'P 1'
#
loop_
_entity.id
_entity.type
_entity.pdbx_description
1 polymer ?
#
loop_
_entity_poly.entity_id
_entity_poly.type
_entity_poly.pdbx_seq_one_letter_code
_entity_poly.pdbx_strand_id
1 'polypeptide(L)'
;MATRQHHPTTRESIRKCNEAVSRRFHVTLAVYKTIKATTQLLGVAGGVYAIQQGADPMTALTIIGAILVGPEILEYTIANEGHPRSDQED
;
A
#
# COMPACT_ATOMS: atom_id res chain seq x y z
N MET A 1 -25.80 0.96 27.15
CA MET A 1 -26.08 0.60 25.74
C MET A 1 -24.75 0.30 25.07
N ALA A 2 -24.47 -0.97 24.76
CA ALA A 2 -23.23 -1.37 24.10
C ALA A 2 -23.39 -1.16 22.59
N THR A 3 -22.74 -0.15 22.04
CA THR A 3 -22.63 0.05 20.59
C THR A 3 -21.76 -1.07 20.02
N ARG A 4 -22.42 -2.09 19.45
CA ARG A 4 -21.76 -3.15 18.68
C ARG A 4 -20.97 -2.49 17.56
N GLN A 5 -19.64 -2.57 17.62
CA GLN A 5 -18.78 -2.20 16.51
C GLN A 5 -19.08 -3.15 15.35
N HIS A 6 -19.84 -2.67 14.37
CA HIS A 6 -20.18 -3.41 13.18
C HIS A 6 -18.91 -3.49 12.31
N HIS A 7 -18.13 -4.55 12.50
CA HIS A 7 -16.99 -4.85 11.66
C HIS A 7 -17.52 -5.09 10.23
N PRO A 8 -17.24 -4.22 9.24
CA PRO A 8 -17.72 -4.44 7.90
C PRO A 8 -17.13 -5.75 7.38
N THR A 9 -17.99 -6.61 6.85
CA THR A 9 -17.57 -7.91 6.32
C THR A 9 -16.48 -7.70 5.26
N THR A 10 -15.46 -8.55 5.25
CA THR A 10 -14.26 -8.41 4.40
C THR A 10 -14.59 -8.15 2.92
N ARG A 11 -15.71 -8.69 2.42
CA ARG A 11 -16.20 -8.48 1.05
C ARG A 11 -16.68 -7.05 0.77
N GLU A 12 -17.34 -6.42 1.74
CA GLU A 12 -17.87 -5.07 1.57
C GLU A 12 -16.75 -4.04 1.56
N SER A 13 -15.74 -4.23 2.41
CA SER A 13 -14.50 -3.44 2.41
C SER A 13 -13.71 -3.59 1.12
N ILE A 14 -13.59 -4.82 0.59
CA ILE A 14 -12.95 -5.07 -0.72
C ILE A 14 -13.72 -4.36 -1.84
N ARG A 15 -15.06 -4.40 -1.82
CA ARG A 15 -15.88 -3.76 -2.87
C ARG A 15 -15.72 -2.24 -2.88
N LYS A 16 -15.82 -1.58 -1.72
CA LYS A 16 -15.62 -0.12 -1.59
C LYS A 16 -14.21 0.29 -1.99
N CYS A 17 -13.20 -0.49 -1.60
CA CYS A 17 -11.81 -0.24 -1.99
C CYS A 17 -11.59 -0.41 -3.50
N ASN A 18 -12.18 -1.45 -4.11
CA ASN A 18 -12.10 -1.69 -5.55
C ASN A 18 -12.76 -0.56 -6.37
N GLU A 19 -13.85 0.01 -5.86
CA GLU A 19 -14.55 1.15 -6.48
C GLU A 19 -13.72 2.44 -6.41
N ALA A 20 -13.03 2.68 -5.30
CA ALA A 20 -12.11 3.81 -5.12
C ALA A 20 -10.86 3.72 -6.02
N VAL A 21 -10.25 2.53 -6.11
CA VAL A 21 -9.08 2.29 -6.98
C VAL A 21 -9.46 2.37 -8.46
N SER A 22 -10.62 1.81 -8.84
CA SER A 22 -11.15 1.91 -10.20
C SER A 22 -11.38 3.36 -10.63
N ARG A 23 -11.93 4.21 -9.74
CA ARG A 23 -12.11 5.65 -10.05
C ARG A 23 -10.81 6.42 -10.27
N ARG A 24 -9.74 6.09 -9.53
CA ARG A 24 -8.50 6.90 -9.55
C ARG A 24 -7.44 6.39 -10.52
N PHE A 25 -7.41 5.09 -10.76
CA PHE A 25 -6.39 4.45 -11.59
C PHE A 25 -6.97 3.62 -12.74
N HIS A 26 -8.30 3.52 -12.88
CA HIS A 26 -8.99 2.70 -13.89
C HIS A 26 -8.59 1.21 -13.85
N VAL A 27 -8.09 0.73 -12.71
CA VAL A 27 -7.70 -0.67 -12.50
C VAL A 27 -8.37 -1.25 -11.26
N THR A 28 -8.50 -2.56 -11.22
CA THR A 28 -9.01 -3.27 -10.04
C THR A 28 -7.94 -3.34 -8.95
N LEU A 29 -8.37 -3.51 -7.70
CA LEU A 29 -7.52 -3.70 -6.52
C LEU A 29 -6.54 -4.88 -6.71
N ALA A 30 -6.97 -5.92 -7.43
CA ALA A 30 -6.12 -7.05 -7.78
C ALA A 30 -4.97 -6.62 -8.70
N VAL A 31 -5.26 -5.84 -9.75
CA VAL A 31 -4.24 -5.33 -10.67
C VAL A 31 -3.27 -4.38 -9.96
N TYR A 32 -3.78 -3.50 -9.09
CA TYR A 32 -2.95 -2.62 -8.26
C TYR A 32 -1.97 -3.42 -7.39
N LYS A 33 -2.46 -4.44 -6.68
CA LYS A 33 -1.62 -5.32 -5.86
C LYS A 33 -0.61 -6.10 -6.70
N THR A 34 -0.99 -6.55 -7.89
CA THR A 34 -0.09 -7.22 -8.81
C THR A 34 1.05 -6.30 -9.22
N ILE A 35 0.75 -5.09 -9.71
CA ILE A 35 1.76 -4.11 -10.12
C ILE A 35 2.72 -3.80 -8.97
N LYS A 36 2.18 -3.57 -7.76
CA LYS A 36 2.98 -3.34 -6.55
C LYS A 36 3.94 -4.50 -6.29
N ALA A 37 3.44 -5.74 -6.34
CA ALA A 37 4.26 -6.93 -6.12
C ALA A 37 5.34 -7.10 -7.21
N THR A 38 5.03 -6.86 -8.49
CA THR A 38 6.03 -6.94 -9.57
C THR A 38 7.10 -5.87 -9.45
N THR A 39 6.74 -4.63 -9.12
CA THR A 39 7.72 -3.55 -8.93
C THR A 39 8.66 -3.87 -7.75
N GLN A 40 8.13 -4.36 -6.64
CA GLN A 40 8.93 -4.78 -5.50
C GLN A 40 9.86 -5.95 -5.85
N LEU A 41 9.36 -6.95 -6.59
CA LEU A 41 10.16 -8.08 -7.06
C LEU A 41 11.32 -7.62 -7.97
N LEU A 42 11.05 -6.71 -8.92
CA LEU A 42 12.07 -6.14 -9.80
C LEU A 42 13.08 -5.31 -9.01
N GLY A 43 12.65 -4.56 -8.00
CA GLY A 43 13.54 -3.80 -7.12
C GLY A 43 14.51 -4.70 -6.35
N VAL A 44 14.00 -5.79 -5.77
CA VAL A 44 14.83 -6.80 -5.07
C VAL A 44 15.80 -7.48 -6.04
N ALA A 45 15.30 -7.97 -7.18
CA ALA A 45 16.13 -8.64 -8.18
C ALA A 45 17.23 -7.71 -8.73
N GLY A 46 16.88 -6.47 -9.02
CA GLY A 46 17.81 -5.45 -9.49
C GLY A 46 18.87 -5.10 -8.44
N GLY A 47 18.48 -4.96 -7.17
CA GLY A 47 19.43 -4.70 -6.09
C GLY A 47 20.37 -5.89 -5.83
N VAL A 48 19.87 -7.13 -5.87
CA VAL A 48 20.73 -8.33 -5.80
C VAL A 48 21.71 -8.39 -6.96
N TYR A 49 21.25 -8.09 -8.19
CA TYR A 49 22.12 -8.02 -9.35
C TYR A 49 23.18 -6.93 -9.23
N ALA A 50 22.82 -5.76 -8.70
CA ALA A 50 23.77 -4.67 -8.44
C ALA A 50 24.84 -5.08 -7.43
N ILE A 51 24.47 -5.80 -6.36
CA ILE A 51 25.42 -6.35 -5.38
C ILE A 51 26.38 -7.32 -6.07
N GLN A 52 25.89 -8.20 -6.95
CA GLN A 52 26.75 -9.11 -7.72
C GLN A 52 27.73 -8.37 -8.63
N GLN A 53 27.36 -7.19 -9.13
CA GLN A 53 28.24 -6.32 -9.92
C GLN A 53 29.21 -5.47 -9.06
N GLY A 54 29.22 -5.64 -7.74
CA GLY A 54 30.13 -4.94 -6.83
C GLY A 54 29.56 -3.65 -6.24
N ALA A 55 28.26 -3.39 -6.37
CA ALA A 55 27.63 -2.31 -5.62
C ALA A 55 27.69 -2.59 -4.12
N ASP A 56 27.82 -1.52 -3.33
CA ASP A 56 27.82 -1.62 -1.87
C ASP A 56 26.53 -2.31 -1.36
N PRO A 57 26.64 -3.46 -0.66
CA PRO A 57 25.48 -4.22 -0.21
C PRO A 57 24.57 -3.45 0.73
N MET A 58 25.13 -2.59 1.59
CA MET A 58 24.36 -1.79 2.53
C MET A 58 23.49 -0.76 1.81
N THR A 59 24.05 -0.09 0.81
CA THR A 59 23.33 0.86 -0.03
C THR A 59 22.22 0.16 -0.84
N ALA A 60 22.53 -0.97 -1.46
CA ALA A 60 21.56 -1.74 -2.25
C ALA A 60 20.40 -2.25 -1.38
N LEU A 61 20.68 -2.80 -0.20
CA LEU A 61 19.65 -3.27 0.73
C LEU A 61 18.79 -2.12 1.28
N THR A 62 19.39 -0.96 1.51
CA THR A 62 18.67 0.24 1.97
C THR A 62 17.69 0.74 0.90
N ILE A 63 18.13 0.77 -0.36
CA ILE A 63 17.28 1.15 -1.50
C ILE A 63 16.14 0.14 -1.68
N ILE A 64 16.43 -1.17 -1.62
CA ILE A 64 15.41 -2.21 -1.64
C ILE A 64 14.40 -2.01 -0.52
N GLY A 65 14.86 -1.78 0.71
CA GLY A 65 14.00 -1.53 1.87
C GLY A 65 13.09 -0.32 1.68
N ALA A 66 13.61 0.78 1.14
CA ALA A 66 12.83 1.98 0.84
C ALA A 66 11.74 1.73 -0.22
N ILE A 67 12.05 0.95 -1.26
CA ILE A 67 11.10 0.57 -2.32
C ILE A 67 9.98 -0.33 -1.76
N LEU A 68 10.31 -1.21 -0.81
CA LEU A 68 9.33 -2.10 -0.17
C LEU A 68 8.40 -1.33 0.78
N VAL A 69 8.96 -0.51 1.66
CA VAL A 69 8.24 0.13 2.78
C VAL A 69 7.54 1.43 2.35
N GLY A 70 8.14 2.21 1.45
CA GLY A 70 7.63 3.53 1.06
C GLY A 70 6.18 3.53 0.56
N PRO A 71 5.78 2.63 -0.35
CA PRO A 71 4.40 2.54 -0.83
C PRO A 71 3.40 2.19 0.27
N GLU A 72 3.78 1.34 1.22
CA GLU A 72 2.90 0.96 2.34
C GLU A 72 2.66 2.13 3.28
N ILE A 73 3.72 2.87 3.64
CA ILE A 73 3.59 4.08 4.47
C ILE A 73 2.67 5.09 3.78
N LEU A 74 2.85 5.32 2.47
CA LEU A 74 2.02 6.25 1.71
C LEU A 74 0.55 5.83 1.67
N GLU A 75 0.25 4.54 1.48
CA GLU A 75 -1.11 4.02 1.55
C GLU A 75 -1.73 4.21 2.94
N TYR A 76 -0.97 3.97 4.02
CA TYR A 76 -1.44 4.19 5.38
C TYR A 76 -1.73 5.67 5.65
N THR A 77 -0.86 6.58 5.24
CA THR A 77 -1.06 8.03 5.43
C THR A 77 -2.31 8.52 4.69
N ILE A 78 -2.44 8.15 3.41
CA ILE A 78 -3.59 8.57 2.58
C ILE A 78 -4.91 7.95 3.09
N ALA A 79 -4.88 6.69 3.56
CA ALA A 79 -6.06 6.04 4.14
C ALA A 79 -6.50 6.72 5.45
N ASN A 80 -5.56 7.27 6.22
CA ASN A 80 -5.83 7.90 7.50
C ASN A 80 -6.30 9.36 7.36
N GLU A 81 -5.97 10.05 6.26
CA GLU A 81 -6.45 11.40 5.94
C GLU A 81 -7.93 11.42 5.49
N GLY A 82 -8.54 10.26 5.25
CA GLY A 82 -9.94 10.12 4.85
C GLY A 82 -10.97 10.12 5.99
N HIS A 83 -10.58 10.42 7.24
CA HIS A 83 -11.51 10.50 8.35
C HIS A 83 -11.82 11.98 8.69
N PRO A 84 -12.86 12.60 8.10
CA PRO A 84 -13.38 13.84 8.65
C PRO A 84 -13.89 13.52 10.06
N ARG A 85 -13.28 14.15 11.06
CA ARG A 85 -13.87 14.32 12.38
C ARG A 85 -15.14 15.16 12.20
N SER A 86 -16.27 14.51 11.90
CA SER A 86 -17.56 14.98 12.35
C SER A 86 -17.67 14.54 13.81
N ASP A 87 -17.40 15.45 14.73
CA ASP A 87 -17.98 15.50 16.08
C ASP A 87 -17.37 16.71 16.80
N GLN A 88 -17.94 17.88 16.53
CA GLN A 88 -17.91 19.03 17.45
C GLN A 88 -19.23 19.84 17.27
N GLU A 89 -20.32 19.21 17.69
CA GLU A 89 -21.59 19.78 18.17
C GLU A 89 -21.91 18.88 19.40
N ASP A 90 -22.07 19.32 20.64
CA ASP A 90 -22.47 20.60 21.27
C ASP A 90 -21.68 20.86 22.56
#